data_AF-A0A938UD46-F1
#
_entry.id   AF-A0A938UD46-F1
#
_cell.length_a   1.000
_cell.length_b   1.000
_cell.length_c   1.000
_cell.angle_alpha   90.00
_cell.angle_beta   90.00
_cell.angle_gamma   90.00
#
_symmetry.space_group_name_H-M   'P 1'
#
loop_
_entity.id
_entity.type
_entity.pdbx_description
1 polymer ?
#
loop_
_entity_poly.entity_id
_entity_poly.type
_entity_poly.pdbx_seq_one_letter_code
_entity_poly.pdbx_strand_id
1 'polypeptide(L)'
;MRICVIDGQGGGIGAALIKRLKEVYREEHEVVALGTNAVATAQMMKARANRGASGENAIVTTVPTADVILGPLSIILANAMMGELTPRMAQAIASAPAPKLLLPLTQERVEIVGLSPEPLPHLVEKIVSERLKEILSHV
;
A
#
# COMPACT_ATOMS: atom_id res chain seq x y z
N MET A 1 -4.72 12.67 7.94
CA MET A 1 -3.66 12.31 6.96
C MET A 1 -4.27 11.70 5.71
N ARG A 2 -3.55 11.78 4.60
CA ARG A 2 -3.76 11.02 3.37
C ARG A 2 -2.90 9.76 3.38
N ILE A 3 -3.55 8.61 3.49
CA ILE A 3 -2.92 7.29 3.45
C ILE A 3 -3.12 6.71 2.06
N CYS A 4 -2.04 6.54 1.30
CA CYS A 4 -2.10 5.83 0.03
C CYS A 4 -1.85 4.34 0.24
N VAL A 5 -2.81 3.50 -0.15
CA VAL A 5 -2.65 2.04 -0.18
C VAL A 5 -2.46 1.62 -1.62
N ILE A 6 -1.31 1.02 -1.92
CA ILE A 6 -0.95 0.58 -3.26
C ILE A 6 -0.97 -0.94 -3.31
N ASP A 7 -1.60 -1.50 -4.32
CA ASP A 7 -1.61 -2.95 -4.55
C ASP A 7 -1.76 -3.26 -6.05
N GLY A 8 -1.44 -4.49 -6.44
CA GLY A 8 -1.72 -5.02 -7.78
C GLY A 8 -2.35 -6.39 -7.70
N GLN A 9 -2.21 -7.21 -8.74
CA GLN A 9 -2.55 -8.66 -8.75
C GLN A 9 -3.75 -9.03 -7.85
N GLY A 10 -4.96 -8.70 -8.31
CA GLY A 10 -6.20 -9.01 -7.60
C GLY A 10 -6.53 -8.12 -6.38
N GLY A 11 -5.60 -7.33 -5.83
CA GLY A 11 -5.86 -6.30 -4.81
C GLY A 11 -6.18 -6.80 -3.40
N GLY A 12 -5.93 -8.07 -3.11
CA GLY A 12 -6.34 -8.70 -1.85
C GLY A 12 -5.60 -8.17 -0.62
N ILE A 13 -4.31 -7.83 -0.77
CA ILE A 13 -3.47 -7.36 0.33
C ILE A 13 -3.87 -5.92 0.69
N GLY A 14 -4.00 -5.06 -0.32
CA GLY A 14 -4.46 -3.68 -0.17
C GLY A 14 -5.87 -3.63 0.44
N ALA A 15 -6.78 -4.51 0.00
CA ALA A 15 -8.12 -4.60 0.57
C ALA A 15 -8.08 -4.99 2.07
N ALA A 16 -7.20 -5.91 2.48
CA ALA A 16 -7.03 -6.28 3.88
C ALA A 16 -6.51 -5.11 4.73
N LEU A 17 -5.51 -4.37 4.22
CA LEU A 17 -5.00 -3.15 4.87
C LEU A 17 -6.09 -2.11 5.04
N ILE A 18 -6.84 -1.79 3.97
CA ILE A 18 -7.91 -0.78 3.99
C ILE A 18 -9.01 -1.18 4.96
N LYS A 19 -9.46 -2.44 4.92
CA LYS A 19 -10.49 -2.92 5.85
C LYS A 19 -10.05 -2.71 7.29
N ARG A 20 -8.81 -3.07 7.63
CA ARG A 20 -8.29 -2.90 8.99
C ARG A 20 -8.13 -1.43 9.38
N LEU A 21 -7.64 -0.58 8.47
CA LEU A 21 -7.58 0.87 8.68
C LEU A 21 -8.96 1.44 9.03
N LYS A 22 -10.00 1.04 8.30
CA LYS A 22 -11.38 1.50 8.54
C LYS A 22 -11.97 0.97 9.84
N GLU A 23 -11.59 -0.23 10.28
CA GLU A 23 -11.99 -0.76 11.59
C GLU A 23 -11.35 0.03 12.74
N VAL A 24 -10.07 0.40 12.63
CA VAL A 24 -9.31 1.06 13.71
C VAL A 24 -9.54 2.58 13.73
N TYR A 25 -9.41 3.24 12.58
CA TYR A 25 -9.39 4.70 12.46
C TYR A 25 -10.69 5.30 11.88
N ARG A 26 -11.64 4.46 11.45
CA ARG A 26 -12.91 4.90 10.85
C ARG A 26 -12.69 5.89 9.70
N GLU A 27 -13.26 7.08 9.78
CA GLU A 27 -13.15 8.15 8.77
C GLU A 27 -12.19 9.28 9.17
N GLU A 28 -11.33 9.05 10.18
CA GLU A 28 -10.37 10.07 10.63
C GLU A 28 -9.29 10.39 9.58
N HIS A 29 -9.00 9.44 8.69
CA HIS A 29 -7.98 9.58 7.65
C HIS A 29 -8.55 9.28 6.27
N GLU A 30 -8.08 10.05 5.28
CA GLU A 30 -8.42 9.82 3.88
C GLU A 30 -7.59 8.64 3.36
N VAL A 31 -8.25 7.56 2.98
CA VAL A 31 -7.62 6.37 2.40
C VAL A 31 -7.79 6.40 0.89
N VAL A 32 -6.68 6.49 0.15
CA VAL A 32 -6.65 6.51 -1.32
C VAL A 32 -6.11 5.17 -1.82
N ALA A 33 -6.96 4.39 -2.47
CA ALA A 33 -6.62 3.15 -3.12
C ALA A 33 -5.97 3.41 -4.49
N LEU A 34 -4.72 2.99 -4.67
CA LEU A 34 -3.99 3.12 -5.92
C LEU A 34 -3.64 1.73 -6.45
N GLY A 35 -4.44 1.23 -7.40
CA GLY A 35 -4.13 -0.06 -8.02
C GLY A 35 -3.19 0.09 -9.20
N THR A 36 -2.24 -0.84 -9.35
CA THR A 36 -1.51 -0.99 -10.62
C THR A 36 -2.45 -1.33 -11.78
N ASN A 37 -3.59 -1.96 -11.48
CA ASN A 37 -4.67 -2.26 -12.40
C ASN A 37 -6.07 -1.93 -11.80
N ALA A 38 -7.09 -1.96 -12.66
CA ALA A 38 -8.47 -1.63 -12.27
C ALA A 38 -9.10 -2.63 -11.30
N VAL A 39 -8.78 -3.93 -11.39
CA VAL A 39 -9.31 -4.98 -10.50
C VAL A 39 -8.81 -4.78 -9.08
N ALA A 40 -7.50 -4.52 -8.92
CA ALA A 40 -6.91 -4.25 -7.61
C ALA A 40 -7.55 -3.01 -6.96
N THR A 41 -7.73 -1.95 -7.75
CA THR A 41 -8.41 -0.73 -7.29
C THR A 41 -9.85 -1.02 -6.87
N ALA A 42 -10.61 -1.77 -7.67
CA ALA A 42 -11.99 -2.11 -7.37
C ALA A 42 -12.12 -2.92 -6.07
N GLN A 43 -11.20 -3.86 -5.80
CA GLN A 43 -11.21 -4.62 -4.54
C GLN A 43 -10.91 -3.74 -3.34
N MET A 44 -9.92 -2.86 -3.45
CA MET A 44 -9.60 -1.87 -2.42
C MET A 44 -10.77 -0.89 -2.16
N MET A 45 -11.49 -0.48 -3.21
CA MET A 45 -12.70 0.36 -3.07
C MET A 45 -13.84 -0.40 -2.36
N LYS A 46 -14.04 -1.69 -2.66
CA LYS A 46 -15.00 -2.53 -1.92
C LYS A 46 -14.65 -2.68 -0.44
N ALA A 47 -13.36 -2.59 -0.09
CA ALA A 47 -12.90 -2.53 1.29
C ALA A 47 -13.13 -1.15 1.96
N ARG A 48 -13.81 -0.22 1.27
CA ARG A 48 -14.20 1.13 1.72
C ARG A 48 -13.09 2.18 1.71
N ALA A 49 -12.15 2.13 0.76
CA ALA A 49 -11.30 3.30 0.51
C ALA A 49 -12.16 4.53 0.14
N ASN A 50 -11.69 5.72 0.51
CA ASN A 50 -12.40 6.98 0.26
C ASN A 50 -12.32 7.37 -1.23
N ARG A 51 -11.18 7.11 -1.88
CA ARG A 51 -10.94 7.40 -3.29
C ARG A 51 -10.16 6.26 -3.93
N GLY A 52 -10.32 6.07 -5.23
CA GLY A 52 -9.64 5.02 -5.99
C GLY A 52 -9.17 5.52 -7.34
N ALA A 53 -7.95 5.16 -7.73
CA ALA A 53 -7.42 5.40 -9.07
C ALA A 53 -6.50 4.25 -9.49
N SER A 54 -6.32 4.08 -10.80
CA SER A 54 -5.57 2.95 -11.36
C SER A 54 -4.56 3.36 -12.43
N GLY A 55 -3.46 2.63 -12.51
CA GLY A 55 -2.47 2.74 -13.59
C GLY A 55 -1.34 3.72 -13.30
N GLU A 56 -0.37 3.78 -14.23
CA GLU A 56 0.93 4.42 -14.01
C GLU A 56 0.78 5.89 -13.61
N ASN A 57 0.05 6.66 -14.42
CA ASN A 57 -0.06 8.09 -14.19
C ASN A 57 -0.80 8.39 -12.87
N ALA A 58 -1.85 7.63 -12.56
CA ALA A 58 -2.59 7.80 -11.31
C ALA A 58 -1.70 7.60 -10.08
N ILE A 59 -0.84 6.58 -10.09
CA ILE A 59 0.13 6.34 -9.03
C ILE A 59 1.14 7.49 -8.99
N VAL A 60 1.83 7.76 -10.10
CA VAL A 60 2.92 8.74 -10.19
C VAL A 60 2.48 10.13 -9.73
N THR A 61 1.28 10.57 -10.07
CA THR A 61 0.78 11.90 -9.70
C THR A 61 0.25 11.97 -8.27
N THR A 62 -0.18 10.86 -7.69
CA THR A 62 -0.88 10.86 -6.39
C THR A 62 0.07 10.61 -5.23
N VAL A 63 1.06 9.73 -5.39
CA VAL A 63 2.00 9.36 -4.31
C VAL A 63 2.78 10.54 -3.71
N PRO A 64 3.09 11.63 -4.42
CA PRO A 64 3.73 12.81 -3.80
C PRO A 64 2.83 13.54 -2.79
N THR A 65 1.53 13.30 -2.81
CA THR A 65 0.56 13.92 -1.89
C THR A 65 0.28 13.06 -0.65
N ALA A 66 0.88 11.87 -0.56
CA ALA A 66 0.67 10.97 0.56
C ALA A 66 1.42 11.45 1.81
N ASP A 67 0.79 11.28 2.97
CA ASP A 67 1.50 11.40 4.25
C ASP A 67 2.16 10.06 4.62
N VAL A 68 1.55 8.94 4.22
CA VAL A 68 2.07 7.57 4.39
C VAL A 68 1.67 6.71 3.21
N ILE A 69 2.56 5.81 2.77
CA ILE A 69 2.29 4.81 1.72
C ILE A 69 2.33 3.41 2.32
N LEU A 70 1.31 2.60 2.05
CA LEU A 70 1.20 1.21 2.50
C LEU A 70 1.06 0.26 1.30
N GLY A 71 1.55 -0.98 1.44
CA GLY A 71 1.32 -2.04 0.45
C GLY A 71 2.31 -3.20 0.59
N PRO A 72 2.25 -4.20 -0.30
CA PRO A 72 3.27 -5.26 -0.36
C PRO A 72 4.62 -4.70 -0.82
N LEU A 73 5.72 -5.38 -0.47
CA LEU A 73 7.08 -5.03 -0.91
C LEU A 73 7.17 -4.84 -2.43
N SER A 74 6.40 -5.63 -3.18
CA SER A 74 6.32 -5.58 -4.63
C SER A 74 6.00 -4.21 -5.20
N ILE A 75 5.38 -3.27 -4.45
CA ILE A 75 5.05 -1.92 -4.98
C ILE A 75 6.28 -1.03 -5.24
N ILE A 76 7.47 -1.43 -4.79
CA ILE A 76 8.73 -0.71 -5.05
C ILE A 76 9.68 -1.49 -5.97
N LEU A 77 9.27 -2.67 -6.44
CA LEU A 77 10.11 -3.53 -7.28
C LEU A 77 9.71 -3.36 -8.75
N ALA A 78 10.54 -2.66 -9.52
CA ALA A 78 10.27 -2.43 -10.95
C ALA A 78 10.01 -3.75 -11.70
N ASN A 79 8.96 -3.76 -12.52
CA ASN A 79 8.46 -4.91 -13.30
C ASN A 79 7.87 -6.06 -12.45
N ALA A 80 7.61 -5.83 -11.16
CA ALA A 80 6.86 -6.76 -10.32
C ALA A 80 5.45 -7.01 -10.86
N MET A 81 4.77 -8.01 -10.29
CA MET A 81 3.36 -8.28 -10.56
C MET A 81 3.10 -8.57 -12.05
N MET A 82 3.99 -9.36 -12.67
CA MET A 82 3.97 -9.66 -14.11
C MET A 82 4.04 -8.41 -15.01
N GLY A 83 4.72 -7.35 -14.56
CA GLY A 83 4.88 -6.11 -15.30
C GLY A 83 3.78 -5.08 -15.07
N GLU A 84 2.82 -5.34 -14.18
CA GLU A 84 1.84 -4.31 -13.78
C GLU A 84 2.51 -3.11 -13.10
N LEU A 85 3.53 -3.36 -12.27
CA LEU A 85 4.30 -2.29 -11.67
C LEU A 85 5.42 -1.83 -12.61
N THR A 86 5.24 -0.68 -13.24
CA THR A 86 6.25 -0.14 -14.14
C THR A 86 7.45 0.44 -13.38
N PRO A 87 8.62 0.57 -14.03
CA PRO A 87 9.76 1.25 -13.42
C PRO A 87 9.45 2.68 -12.96
N ARG A 88 8.59 3.40 -13.69
CA ARG A 88 8.20 4.77 -13.33
C ARG A 88 7.32 4.81 -12.09
N MET A 89 6.39 3.86 -11.93
CA MET A 89 5.63 3.70 -10.69
C MET A 89 6.58 3.44 -9.52
N ALA A 90 7.46 2.44 -9.64
CA ALA A 90 8.40 2.05 -8.59
C ALA A 90 9.27 3.24 -8.15
N GLN A 91 9.83 3.99 -9.11
CA GLN A 91 10.60 5.19 -8.83
C GLN A 91 9.78 6.25 -8.09
N ALA A 92 8.57 6.55 -8.55
CA ALA A 92 7.70 7.55 -7.92
C ALA A 92 7.34 7.17 -6.48
N ILE A 93 7.02 5.89 -6.24
CA ILE A 93 6.70 5.38 -4.90
C ILE A 93 7.93 5.43 -4.00
N ALA A 94 9.07 4.90 -4.45
CA ALA A 94 10.29 4.85 -3.64
C ALA A 94 10.83 6.24 -3.30
N SER A 95 10.75 7.18 -4.26
CA SER A 95 11.28 8.55 -4.11
C SER A 95 10.30 9.50 -3.41
N ALA A 96 9.05 9.09 -3.16
CA ALA A 96 8.10 9.92 -2.44
C ALA A 96 8.63 10.23 -1.02
N PRO A 97 8.48 11.48 -0.53
CA PRO A 97 8.97 11.89 0.79
C PRO A 97 8.25 11.16 1.93
N ALA A 98 7.03 10.68 1.68
CA ALA A 98 6.26 9.89 2.63
C ALA A 98 7.01 8.62 3.08
N PRO A 99 6.91 8.22 4.35
CA PRO A 99 7.33 6.89 4.77
C PRO A 99 6.52 5.81 4.05
N LYS A 100 7.20 4.72 3.70
CA LYS A 100 6.61 3.51 3.12
C LYS A 100 6.56 2.44 4.22
N LEU A 101 5.38 2.00 4.62
CA LEU A 101 5.23 0.81 5.47
C LEU A 101 4.86 -0.38 4.57
N LEU A 102 5.83 -1.26 4.36
CA LEU A 102 5.72 -2.35 3.42
C LEU A 102 5.51 -3.67 4.14
N LEU A 103 4.52 -4.44 3.69
CA LEU A 103 4.39 -5.85 4.06
C LEU A 103 5.49 -6.61 3.32
N PRO A 104 6.29 -7.47 3.99
CA PRO A 104 7.37 -8.22 3.36
C PRO A 104 6.85 -9.41 2.54
N LEU A 105 5.86 -9.15 1.69
CA LEU A 105 5.18 -10.11 0.83
C LEU A 105 5.50 -9.75 -0.61
N THR A 106 6.01 -10.73 -1.35
CA THR A 106 6.42 -10.58 -2.75
C THR A 106 6.41 -11.96 -3.41
N GLN A 107 6.13 -11.99 -4.72
CA GLN A 107 6.31 -13.18 -5.56
C GLN A 107 7.56 -13.06 -6.46
N GLU A 108 8.27 -11.93 -6.36
CA GLU A 108 9.49 -11.63 -7.09
C GLU A 108 10.69 -12.30 -6.42
N ARG A 109 11.81 -12.38 -7.15
CA ARG A 109 13.06 -12.98 -6.68
C ARG A 109 13.83 -12.05 -5.74
N VAL A 110 13.23 -11.76 -4.60
CA VAL A 110 13.79 -10.89 -3.56
C VAL A 110 13.66 -11.59 -2.21
N GLU A 111 14.74 -11.57 -1.44
CA GLU A 111 14.78 -12.09 -0.08
C GLU A 111 15.20 -10.96 0.86
N ILE A 112 14.47 -10.80 1.97
CA ILE A 112 14.83 -9.88 3.04
C ILE A 112 15.40 -10.69 4.19
N VAL A 113 16.69 -10.52 4.45
CA VAL A 113 17.38 -11.18 5.57
C VAL A 113 16.94 -10.55 6.90
N GLY A 114 16.71 -11.38 7.91
CA GLY A 114 16.39 -10.94 9.28
C GLY A 114 14.89 -10.79 9.58
N LEU A 115 14.01 -11.20 8.65
CA LEU A 115 12.57 -11.25 8.90
C LEU A 115 12.12 -12.64 9.38
N SER A 116 11.20 -12.66 10.33
CA SER A 116 10.46 -13.87 10.68
C SER A 116 9.17 -13.93 9.85
N PRO A 117 8.83 -15.08 9.22
CA PRO A 117 7.57 -15.23 8.51
C PRO A 117 6.39 -15.06 9.46
N GLU A 118 5.45 -14.20 9.10
CA GLU A 118 4.20 -14.00 9.83
C GLU A 118 3.00 -14.08 8.86
N PRO A 119 1.84 -14.64 9.29
CA PRO A 119 0.63 -14.61 8.50
C PRO A 119 0.18 -13.19 8.17
N LEU A 120 -0.43 -12.99 6.99
CA LEU A 120 -0.94 -11.69 6.54
C LEU A 120 -1.78 -10.95 7.60
N PRO A 121 -2.73 -11.58 8.33
CA PRO A 121 -3.48 -10.88 9.37
C PRO A 121 -2.62 -10.24 10.46
N HIS A 122 -1.54 -10.91 10.88
CA HIS A 122 -0.64 -10.37 11.91
C HIS A 122 0.18 -9.20 11.38
N LEU A 123 0.69 -9.31 10.14
CA LEU A 123 1.42 -8.22 9.51
C LEU A 123 0.54 -6.97 9.29
N VAL A 124 -0.72 -7.17 8.89
CA VAL A 124 -1.71 -6.10 8.74
C VAL A 124 -2.00 -5.44 10.08
N GLU A 125 -2.18 -6.23 11.16
CA GLU A 125 -2.37 -5.71 12.51
C GLU A 125 -1.18 -4.85 12.96
N LYS A 126 0.04 -5.35 12.76
CA LYS A 126 1.28 -4.67 13.13
C LYS A 126 1.46 -3.33 12.40
N ILE A 127 1.15 -3.28 11.10
CA ILE A 127 1.19 -2.01 10.36
C ILE A 127 0.15 -1.03 10.92
N VAL A 128 -1.09 -1.46 11.06
CA VAL A 128 -2.21 -0.55 11.35
C VAL A 128 -2.22 -0.11 12.81
N SER A 129 -2.07 -1.04 13.75
CA SER A 129 -2.27 -0.76 15.18
C SER A 129 -1.00 -0.33 15.92
N GLU A 130 0.17 -0.67 15.39
CA GLU A 130 1.46 -0.32 16.00
C GLU A 130 2.17 0.76 15.19
N ARG A 131 2.66 0.43 13.99
CA ARG A 131 3.58 1.29 13.25
C ARG A 131 2.94 2.58 12.73
N LEU A 132 1.72 2.50 12.21
CA LEU A 132 1.00 3.69 11.75
C LEU A 132 0.65 4.61 12.93
N LYS A 133 0.27 4.03 14.08
CA LYS A 133 -0.02 4.79 15.31
C LYS A 133 1.20 5.57 15.81
N GLU A 134 2.39 4.98 15.75
CA GLU A 134 3.65 5.67 16.08
C GLU A 134 3.86 6.89 15.18
N ILE A 135 3.71 6.72 13.86
CA ILE A 135 3.87 7.83 12.90
C ILE A 135 2.85 8.94 13.18
N LEU A 136 1.59 8.58 13.46
CA LEU A 136 0.54 9.54 13.80
C LEU A 136 0.81 10.31 15.09
N SER A 137 1.57 9.74 16.03
CA SER A 137 1.90 10.40 17.30
C SER A 137 3.07 11.39 17.23
N HIS A 138 3.79 11.42 16.11
CA HIS A 138 4.97 12.27 15.89
C HIS A 138 4.74 13.39 14.85
N VAL A 139 3.48 13.63 14.49
CA VAL A 139 3.02 14.73 13.61
C VAL A 139 2.00 15.56 14.36
#